data_AF-A0A929UR04-F1
#
_entry.id   AF-A0A929UR04-F1
#
_cell.length_a   1.000
_cell.length_b   1.000
_cell.length_c   1.000
_cell.angle_alpha   90.00
_cell.angle_beta   90.00
_cell.angle_gamma   90.00
#
_symmetry.space_group_name_H-M   'P 1'
#
loop_
_entity.id
_entity.type
_entity.pdbx_description
1 polymer ?
#
loop_
_entity_poly.entity_id
_entity_poly.type
_entity_poly.pdbx_seq_one_letter_code
_entity_poly.pdbx_strand_id
1 'polypeptide(L)'
;MDYGVALYLVAAIMMLLIPMDKLLMDILLSVDMAIAFAVLFTAMFSKEVLDMSYFPTILLFTTIFRIALNVSSTRLILTTGDPGKVIQVFGQFVGGGNLVIGVIIYIIILIVQLIVINKGSERVAEVTARFTLDAMPGKQMAIDADLNTGAIDDAEAKRRRNKLQEEASFFGSMDGASKYVKGDTAAGLIITVINIVGGLIMGIVAAGMSLQDAMQHYTILTIGDGLVGAIPSLMISMATGILVTKGAHEADFGRELIGQVFGVTKSMYLVGGVLTGLGILTPLPTITYVGLGVVFIIAARVSQQAVEESKIEEMVQEDEVQAEAVRKPENVNTLLQVDPIELEFGYGIIPLADVNQGGDLLDRVVMIRRQIALELGTV
;
A
#
# COMPACT_ATOMS: atom_id res chain seq x y z
N MET A 1 -18.12 4.00 -24.36
CA MET A 1 -16.97 4.31 -23.47
C MET A 1 -15.84 4.95 -24.29
N ASP A 2 -15.41 4.35 -25.40
CA ASP A 2 -14.30 4.87 -26.24
C ASP A 2 -14.52 6.28 -26.81
N TYR A 3 -15.76 6.60 -27.19
CA TYR A 3 -16.12 7.98 -27.59
C TYR A 3 -15.93 9.00 -26.46
N GLY A 4 -16.08 8.60 -25.19
CA GLY A 4 -15.88 9.48 -24.03
C GLY A 4 -14.41 9.82 -23.82
N VAL A 5 -13.52 8.84 -24.02
CA VAL A 5 -12.07 9.04 -24.00
C VAL A 5 -11.63 9.99 -25.13
N ALA A 6 -12.13 9.77 -26.35
CA ALA A 6 -11.84 10.66 -27.47
C ALA A 6 -12.35 12.08 -27.22
N LEU A 7 -13.57 12.22 -26.69
CA LEU A 7 -14.14 13.52 -26.34
C LEU A 7 -13.32 14.25 -25.26
N TYR A 8 -12.82 13.52 -24.25
CA TYR A 8 -11.95 14.08 -23.23
C TYR A 8 -10.66 14.67 -23.81
N LEU A 9 -9.99 13.91 -24.70
CA LEU A 9 -8.77 14.39 -25.35
C LEU A 9 -9.04 15.61 -26.22
N VAL A 10 -10.14 15.60 -26.99
CA VAL A 10 -10.57 16.75 -27.78
C VAL A 10 -10.88 17.94 -26.86
N ALA A 11 -11.57 17.74 -25.74
CA ALA A 11 -11.85 18.81 -24.79
C ALA A 11 -10.57 19.43 -24.22
N ALA A 12 -9.58 18.63 -23.83
CA ALA A 12 -8.29 19.11 -23.36
C ALA A 12 -7.55 19.95 -24.43
N ILE A 13 -7.57 19.51 -25.69
CA ILE A 13 -7.00 20.28 -26.81
C ILE A 13 -7.80 21.58 -27.04
N MET A 14 -9.12 21.52 -26.98
CA MET A 14 -9.98 22.69 -27.17
C MET A 14 -9.78 23.73 -26.07
N MET A 15 -9.51 23.32 -24.83
CA MET A 15 -9.12 24.23 -23.74
C MET A 15 -7.83 24.99 -24.05
N LEU A 16 -6.86 24.35 -24.71
CA LEU A 16 -5.62 25.01 -25.12
C LEU A 16 -5.86 26.07 -26.20
N LEU A 17 -6.86 25.88 -27.07
CA LEU A 17 -7.13 26.76 -28.20
C LEU A 17 -8.09 27.90 -27.82
N ILE A 18 -9.18 27.57 -27.12
CA ILE A 18 -10.30 28.48 -26.85
C ILE A 18 -10.12 29.15 -25.49
N PRO A 19 -10.28 30.48 -25.39
CA PRO A 19 -10.26 31.16 -24.09
C PRO A 19 -11.39 30.66 -23.18
N MET A 20 -11.00 30.28 -21.98
CA MET A 20 -11.88 29.78 -20.93
C MET A 20 -12.50 30.93 -20.14
N ASP A 21 -13.75 30.77 -19.70
CA ASP A 21 -14.33 31.67 -18.69
C ASP A 21 -13.82 31.31 -17.28
N LYS A 22 -13.76 32.32 -16.39
CA LYS A 22 -13.26 32.18 -15.03
C LYS A 22 -14.10 31.23 -14.17
N LEU A 23 -15.42 31.16 -14.39
CA LEU A 23 -16.28 30.24 -13.68
C LEU A 23 -15.99 28.79 -14.07
N LEU A 24 -15.79 28.54 -15.36
CA LEU A 24 -15.43 27.22 -15.85
C LEU A 24 -14.03 26.81 -15.35
N MET A 25 -13.09 27.75 -15.28
CA MET A 25 -11.77 27.52 -14.68
C MET A 25 -11.89 27.06 -13.21
N ASP A 26 -12.63 27.78 -12.37
CA ASP A 26 -12.83 27.41 -10.96
C ASP A 26 -13.43 26.00 -10.81
N ILE A 27 -14.41 25.65 -11.66
CA ILE A 27 -15.03 24.32 -11.65
C ILE A 27 -14.01 23.25 -12.03
N LEU A 28 -13.26 23.44 -13.13
CA LEU A 28 -12.34 22.41 -13.61
C LEU A 28 -11.13 22.22 -12.69
N LEU A 29 -10.61 23.29 -12.07
CA LEU A 29 -9.55 23.18 -11.04
C LEU A 29 -10.06 22.42 -9.81
N SER A 30 -11.31 22.68 -9.40
CA SER A 30 -11.93 21.95 -8.28
C SER A 30 -12.14 20.47 -8.62
N VAL A 31 -12.52 20.16 -9.86
CA VAL A 31 -12.67 18.79 -10.36
C VAL A 31 -11.31 18.08 -10.41
N ASP A 32 -10.24 18.74 -10.87
CA ASP A 32 -8.88 18.18 -10.87
C ASP A 32 -8.46 17.79 -9.44
N MET A 33 -8.69 18.68 -8.48
CA MET A 33 -8.40 18.42 -7.07
C MET A 33 -9.23 17.25 -6.51
N ALA A 34 -10.52 17.21 -6.83
CA ALA A 34 -11.40 16.11 -6.41
C ALA A 34 -10.95 14.77 -6.99
N ILE A 35 -10.56 14.73 -8.28
CA ILE A 35 -10.00 13.53 -8.92
C ILE A 35 -8.72 13.11 -8.21
N ALA A 36 -7.80 14.04 -7.92
CA ALA A 36 -6.55 13.71 -7.25
C ALA A 36 -6.75 13.13 -5.84
N PHE A 37 -7.71 13.66 -5.07
CA PHE A 37 -8.10 13.07 -3.79
C PHE A 37 -8.74 11.69 -3.95
N ALA A 38 -9.64 11.52 -4.92
CA ALA A 38 -10.26 10.23 -5.20
C ALA A 38 -9.22 9.17 -5.57
N VAL A 39 -8.24 9.53 -6.40
CA VAL A 39 -7.13 8.65 -6.79
C VAL A 39 -6.26 8.27 -5.59
N LEU A 40 -5.90 9.22 -4.73
CA LEU A 40 -5.13 8.95 -3.52
C LEU A 40 -5.86 8.00 -2.57
N PHE A 41 -7.12 8.29 -2.25
CA PHE A 41 -7.88 7.46 -1.31
C PHE A 41 -8.15 6.08 -1.89
N THR A 42 -8.48 5.98 -3.17
CA THR A 42 -8.66 4.68 -3.84
C THR A 42 -7.36 3.88 -3.80
N ALA A 43 -6.19 4.49 -4.06
CA ALA A 43 -4.90 3.80 -3.97
C ALA A 43 -4.59 3.34 -2.53
N MET A 44 -4.95 4.16 -1.53
CA MET A 44 -4.76 3.81 -0.11
C MET A 44 -5.62 2.62 0.31
N PHE A 45 -6.88 2.56 -0.15
CA PHE A 45 -7.86 1.51 0.20
C PHE A 45 -7.85 0.28 -0.73
N SER A 46 -7.13 0.34 -1.85
CA SER A 46 -6.88 -0.79 -2.77
C SER A 46 -6.28 -1.97 -2.00
N LYS A 47 -6.73 -3.22 -2.21
CA LYS A 47 -6.10 -4.37 -1.53
C LYS A 47 -4.87 -4.85 -2.28
N GLU A 48 -5.02 -4.92 -3.61
CA GLU A 48 -3.95 -5.31 -4.51
C GLU A 48 -3.66 -4.20 -5.51
N VAL A 49 -2.52 -4.31 -6.18
CA VAL A 49 -2.10 -3.37 -7.23
C VAL A 49 -3.04 -3.42 -8.44
N LEU A 50 -3.59 -4.61 -8.74
CA LEU A 50 -4.48 -4.86 -9.87
C LEU A 50 -5.91 -4.31 -9.71
N ASP A 51 -6.37 -4.02 -8.48
CA ASP A 51 -7.62 -3.30 -8.23
C ASP A 51 -7.60 -1.91 -8.91
N MET A 52 -6.39 -1.38 -9.11
CA MET A 52 -6.08 -0.13 -9.79
C MET A 52 -5.38 -0.39 -11.14
N SER A 53 -5.72 -1.45 -11.86
CA SER A 53 -5.11 -1.82 -13.15
C SER A 53 -5.10 -0.69 -14.21
N TYR A 54 -6.08 0.22 -14.17
CA TYR A 54 -6.16 1.40 -15.06
C TYR A 54 -5.43 2.64 -14.54
N PHE A 55 -4.74 2.58 -13.39
CA PHE A 55 -4.02 3.70 -12.81
C PHE A 55 -3.02 4.37 -13.76
N PRO A 56 -2.20 3.65 -14.57
CA PRO A 56 -1.32 4.28 -15.55
C PRO A 56 -2.07 5.18 -16.55
N THR A 57 -3.26 4.73 -16.97
CA THR A 57 -4.12 5.52 -17.86
C THR A 57 -4.69 6.74 -17.12
N ILE A 58 -5.14 6.59 -15.88
CA ILE A 58 -5.61 7.71 -15.06
C ILE A 58 -4.50 8.78 -14.90
N LEU A 59 -3.25 8.37 -14.66
CA LEU A 59 -2.10 9.28 -14.58
C LEU A 59 -1.90 10.08 -15.87
N LEU A 60 -1.96 9.42 -17.03
CA LEU A 60 -1.80 10.08 -18.33
C LEU A 60 -2.91 11.12 -18.57
N PHE A 61 -4.16 10.74 -18.30
CA PHE A 61 -5.32 11.59 -18.54
C PHE A 61 -5.31 12.80 -17.61
N THR A 62 -5.11 12.59 -16.31
CA THR A 62 -5.03 13.68 -15.32
C THR A 62 -3.88 14.64 -15.62
N THR A 63 -2.73 14.11 -16.06
CA THR A 63 -1.58 14.94 -16.45
C THR A 63 -1.90 15.81 -17.67
N ILE A 64 -2.53 15.26 -18.71
CA ILE A 64 -2.95 16.04 -19.89
C ILE A 64 -3.94 17.15 -19.50
N PHE A 65 -4.90 16.84 -18.62
CA PHE A 65 -5.87 17.82 -18.15
C PHE A 65 -5.23 18.92 -17.31
N ARG A 66 -4.29 18.57 -16.43
CA ARG A 66 -3.51 19.56 -15.65
C ARG A 66 -2.69 20.47 -16.55
N ILE A 67 -2.03 19.93 -17.58
CA ILE A 67 -1.31 20.75 -18.57
C ILE A 67 -2.28 21.71 -19.28
N ALA A 68 -3.45 21.23 -19.71
CA ALA A 68 -4.47 22.06 -20.35
C ALA A 68 -4.98 23.17 -19.41
N LEU A 69 -5.20 22.86 -18.13
CA LEU A 69 -5.60 23.80 -17.11
C LEU A 69 -4.52 24.85 -16.86
N ASN A 70 -3.26 24.46 -16.67
CA ASN A 70 -2.16 25.38 -16.40
C ASN A 70 -1.93 26.38 -17.55
N VAL A 71 -2.07 25.93 -18.81
CA VAL A 71 -1.97 26.83 -19.98
C VAL A 71 -3.17 27.78 -20.03
N SER A 72 -4.36 27.27 -19.73
CA SER A 72 -5.61 28.05 -19.74
C SER A 72 -5.65 29.09 -18.60
N SER A 73 -5.18 28.73 -17.40
CA SER A 73 -5.09 29.62 -16.24
C SER A 73 -4.03 30.69 -16.49
N THR A 74 -2.86 30.32 -17.01
CA THR A 74 -1.82 31.26 -17.47
C THR A 74 -2.38 32.28 -18.45
N ARG A 75 -3.14 31.83 -19.46
CA ARG A 75 -3.80 32.73 -20.40
C ARG A 75 -4.72 33.71 -19.67
N LEU A 76 -5.60 33.23 -18.81
CA LEU A 76 -6.52 34.07 -18.05
C LEU A 76 -5.81 35.07 -17.12
N ILE A 77 -4.74 34.64 -16.44
CA ILE A 77 -3.89 35.50 -15.62
C ILE A 77 -3.35 36.64 -16.49
N LEU A 78 -2.72 36.33 -17.62
CA LEU A 78 -2.04 37.31 -18.47
C LEU A 78 -3.00 38.23 -19.25
N THR A 79 -4.18 37.76 -19.63
CA THR A 79 -5.12 38.55 -20.45
C THR A 79 -6.09 39.37 -19.62
N THR A 80 -6.59 38.83 -18.51
CA THR A 80 -7.65 39.47 -17.70
C THR A 80 -7.18 39.90 -16.32
N GLY A 81 -6.13 39.28 -15.77
CA GLY A 81 -5.75 39.45 -14.38
C GLY A 81 -6.77 38.90 -13.37
N ASP A 82 -7.77 38.12 -13.81
CA ASP A 82 -8.81 37.52 -12.95
C ASP A 82 -9.07 36.06 -13.35
N PRO A 83 -8.20 35.12 -12.93
CA PRO A 83 -8.29 33.72 -13.37
C PRO A 83 -9.38 32.91 -12.67
N GLY A 84 -10.11 33.49 -11.72
CA GLY A 84 -11.08 32.80 -10.90
C GLY A 84 -10.77 32.89 -9.41
N LYS A 85 -11.76 32.52 -8.59
CA LYS A 85 -11.69 32.62 -7.13
C LYS A 85 -10.79 31.56 -6.52
N VAL A 86 -10.72 30.36 -7.11
CA VAL A 86 -9.90 29.26 -6.58
C VAL A 86 -8.44 29.71 -6.53
N ILE A 87 -7.89 30.16 -7.65
CA ILE A 87 -6.51 30.65 -7.73
C ILE A 87 -6.26 31.83 -6.78
N GLN A 88 -7.17 32.80 -6.73
CA GLN A 88 -7.04 33.95 -5.84
C GLN A 88 -6.97 33.56 -4.37
N VAL A 89 -7.86 32.67 -3.92
CA VAL A 89 -7.93 32.23 -2.51
C VAL A 89 -6.68 31.44 -2.14
N PHE A 90 -6.21 30.53 -3.00
CA PHE A 90 -4.98 29.77 -2.75
C PHE A 90 -3.74 30.67 -2.70
N GLY A 91 -3.67 31.68 -3.57
CA GLY A 91 -2.58 32.66 -3.56
C GLY A 91 -2.54 33.48 -2.28
N GLN A 92 -3.70 33.96 -1.83
CA GLN A 92 -3.82 34.73 -0.59
C GLN A 92 -3.54 33.89 0.66
N PHE A 93 -3.95 32.61 0.66
CA PHE A 93 -3.76 31.69 1.78
C PHE A 93 -2.27 31.52 2.14
N VAL A 94 -1.40 31.36 1.14
CA VAL A 94 0.06 31.23 1.36
C VAL A 94 0.73 32.57 1.61
N GLY A 95 0.21 33.65 1.01
CA GLY A 95 0.73 35.00 1.22
C GLY A 95 0.55 35.51 2.65
N GLY A 96 -0.51 35.12 3.36
CA GLY A 96 -0.78 35.59 4.73
C GLY A 96 -0.85 37.13 4.84
N GLY A 97 -1.14 37.82 3.74
CA GLY A 97 -1.10 39.28 3.62
C GLY A 97 0.28 39.89 3.33
N ASN A 98 1.36 39.11 3.30
CA ASN A 98 2.71 39.58 2.97
C ASN A 98 3.27 38.86 1.73
N LEU A 99 3.44 39.64 0.65
CA LEU A 99 3.93 39.15 -0.63
C LEU A 99 5.27 38.40 -0.54
N VAL A 100 6.22 38.93 0.24
CA VAL A 100 7.57 38.38 0.37
C VAL A 100 7.52 37.02 1.06
N ILE A 101 6.75 36.91 2.14
CA ILE A 101 6.56 35.65 2.87
C ILE A 101 5.88 34.62 1.94
N GLY A 102 4.86 35.04 1.20
CA GLY A 102 4.18 34.19 0.21
C GLY A 102 5.12 33.61 -0.83
N VAL A 103 5.99 34.45 -1.42
CA VAL A 103 6.99 34.00 -2.40
C VAL A 103 7.97 32.99 -1.78
N ILE A 104 8.47 33.24 -0.57
CA ILE A 104 9.40 32.33 0.10
C ILE A 104 8.76 30.98 0.37
N ILE A 105 7.56 30.96 0.97
CA ILE A 105 6.84 29.72 1.28
C ILE A 105 6.52 28.95 -0.01
N TYR A 106 6.07 29.65 -1.05
CA TYR A 106 5.79 29.05 -2.34
C TYR A 106 7.02 28.39 -2.98
N ILE A 107 8.18 29.07 -2.96
CA ILE A 107 9.44 28.49 -3.45
C ILE A 107 9.81 27.23 -2.65
N ILE A 108 9.66 27.23 -1.33
CA ILE A 108 9.91 26.06 -0.49
C ILE A 108 8.98 24.90 -0.89
N ILE A 109 7.69 25.15 -1.02
CA ILE A 109 6.69 24.15 -1.43
C ILE A 109 7.05 23.58 -2.81
N LEU A 110 7.39 24.44 -3.77
CA LEU A 110 7.82 24.01 -5.11
C LEU A 110 9.08 23.13 -5.08
N ILE A 111 10.09 23.51 -4.29
CA ILE A 111 11.33 22.75 -4.17
C ILE A 111 11.04 21.36 -3.58
N VAL A 112 10.25 21.30 -2.50
CA VAL A 112 9.85 20.03 -1.88
C VAL A 112 9.09 19.16 -2.87
N GLN A 113 8.12 19.73 -3.59
CA GLN A 113 7.34 19.02 -4.59
C GLN A 113 8.23 18.43 -5.70
N LEU A 114 9.13 19.25 -6.27
CA LEU A 114 9.96 18.86 -7.40
C LEU A 114 11.09 17.88 -7.00
N ILE A 115 11.84 18.21 -5.95
CA ILE A 115 13.08 17.49 -5.60
C ILE A 115 12.80 16.29 -4.70
N VAL A 116 11.92 16.42 -3.72
CA VAL A 116 11.71 15.37 -2.72
C VAL A 116 10.64 14.41 -3.19
N ILE A 117 9.47 14.93 -3.57
CA ILE A 117 8.28 14.12 -3.76
C ILE A 117 8.27 13.50 -5.16
N ASN A 118 8.36 14.31 -6.22
CA ASN A 118 8.29 13.77 -7.58
C ASN A 118 9.49 12.89 -7.95
N LYS A 119 10.72 13.35 -7.69
CA LYS A 119 11.91 12.50 -7.93
C LYS A 119 11.95 11.28 -7.02
N GLY A 120 11.45 11.41 -5.78
CA GLY A 120 11.34 10.29 -4.84
C GLY A 120 10.37 9.23 -5.35
N SER A 121 9.13 9.62 -5.66
CA SER A 121 8.10 8.74 -6.20
C SER A 121 8.51 8.14 -7.55
N GLU A 122 9.14 8.91 -8.45
CA GLU A 122 9.66 8.41 -9.74
C GLU A 122 10.65 7.27 -9.52
N ARG A 123 11.67 7.49 -8.67
CA ARG A 123 12.71 6.50 -8.44
C ARG A 123 12.17 5.24 -7.76
N VAL A 124 11.26 5.41 -6.80
CA VAL A 124 10.59 4.28 -6.16
C VAL A 124 9.73 3.51 -7.16
N ALA A 125 8.99 4.21 -8.03
CA ALA A 125 8.16 3.59 -9.05
C ALA A 125 9.00 2.81 -10.07
N GLU A 126 10.04 3.44 -10.62
CA GLU A 126 10.95 2.84 -11.62
C GLU A 126 11.67 1.60 -11.07
N VAL A 127 12.27 1.74 -9.88
CA VAL A 127 13.08 0.66 -9.29
C VAL A 127 12.20 -0.53 -8.90
N THR A 128 11.06 -0.28 -8.27
CA THR A 128 10.15 -1.37 -7.86
C THR A 128 9.47 -2.01 -9.06
N ALA A 129 9.06 -1.24 -10.07
CA ALA A 129 8.51 -1.81 -11.30
C ALA A 129 9.54 -2.72 -11.97
N ARG A 130 10.79 -2.27 -12.09
CA ARG A 130 11.87 -3.07 -12.66
C ARG A 130 12.16 -4.35 -11.87
N PHE A 131 12.33 -4.25 -10.54
CA PHE A 131 12.58 -5.44 -9.73
C PHE A 131 11.40 -6.41 -9.72
N THR A 132 10.17 -5.90 -9.75
CA THR A 132 8.98 -6.75 -9.83
C THR A 132 8.90 -7.46 -11.18
N LEU A 133 9.23 -6.76 -12.28
CA LEU A 133 9.31 -7.33 -13.62
C LEU A 133 10.43 -8.38 -13.75
N ASP A 134 11.61 -8.11 -13.18
CA ASP A 134 12.74 -9.04 -13.16
C ASP A 134 12.43 -10.32 -12.35
N ALA A 135 11.52 -10.23 -11.36
CA ALA A 135 11.06 -11.36 -10.56
C ALA A 135 9.98 -12.23 -11.24
N MET A 136 9.41 -11.80 -12.38
CA MET A 136 8.30 -12.50 -13.04
C MET A 136 8.64 -13.91 -13.53
N PRO A 137 9.82 -14.18 -14.13
CA PRO A 137 10.20 -15.54 -14.50
C PRO A 137 10.25 -16.47 -13.27
N GLY A 138 10.73 -15.98 -12.13
CA GLY A 138 10.74 -16.74 -10.88
C GLY A 138 9.33 -17.08 -10.39
N LYS A 139 8.41 -16.11 -10.43
CA LYS A 139 6.99 -16.34 -10.12
C LYS A 139 6.33 -17.33 -11.10
N GLN A 140 6.65 -17.26 -12.40
CA GLN A 140 6.16 -18.22 -13.40
C GLN A 140 6.67 -19.64 -13.12
N MET A 141 7.98 -19.78 -12.87
CA MET A 141 8.60 -21.07 -12.53
C MET A 141 8.00 -21.67 -11.26
N ALA A 142 7.66 -20.85 -10.25
CA ALA A 142 6.98 -21.32 -9.05
C ALA A 142 5.59 -21.88 -9.36
N ILE A 143 4.80 -21.23 -10.22
CA ILE A 143 3.49 -21.76 -10.67
C ILE A 143 3.67 -23.08 -11.42
N ASP A 144 4.69 -23.18 -12.27
CA ASP A 144 4.98 -24.40 -13.01
C ASP A 144 5.42 -25.55 -12.09
N ALA A 145 6.21 -25.24 -11.06
CA ALA A 145 6.61 -26.20 -10.04
C ALA A 145 5.41 -26.68 -9.20
N ASP A 146 4.53 -25.78 -8.79
CA ASP A 146 3.30 -26.12 -8.05
C ASP A 146 2.37 -27.01 -8.89
N LEU A 147 2.24 -26.73 -10.19
CA LEU A 147 1.46 -27.56 -11.11
C LEU A 147 2.10 -28.95 -11.30
N ASN A 148 3.42 -29.01 -11.49
CA ASN A 148 4.15 -30.26 -11.67
C ASN A 148 4.15 -31.15 -10.41
N THR A 149 4.09 -30.56 -9.22
CA THR A 149 3.98 -31.29 -7.95
C THR A 149 2.54 -31.69 -7.61
N GLY A 150 1.56 -31.22 -8.38
CA GLY A 150 0.13 -31.45 -8.13
C GLY A 150 -0.44 -30.63 -6.97
N ALA A 151 0.28 -29.59 -6.50
CA ALA A 151 -0.20 -28.69 -5.46
C ALA A 151 -1.35 -27.78 -5.95
N ILE A 152 -1.42 -27.53 -7.26
CA ILE A 152 -2.49 -26.79 -7.93
C ILE A 152 -2.97 -27.52 -9.18
N ASP A 153 -4.18 -27.22 -9.65
CA ASP A 153 -4.73 -27.75 -10.90
C ASP A 153 -4.43 -26.82 -12.11
N ASP A 154 -4.70 -27.31 -13.33
CA ASP A 154 -4.50 -26.54 -14.57
C ASP A 154 -5.32 -25.24 -14.62
N ALA A 155 -6.53 -25.24 -14.03
CA ALA A 155 -7.40 -24.08 -14.01
C ALA A 155 -6.82 -22.97 -13.14
N GLU A 156 -6.31 -23.33 -11.96
CA GLU A 156 -5.65 -22.45 -11.02
C GLU A 156 -4.31 -21.94 -11.56
N ALA A 157 -3.51 -22.81 -12.17
CA ALA A 157 -2.27 -22.42 -12.83
C ALA A 157 -2.53 -21.38 -13.93
N LYS A 158 -3.59 -21.57 -14.74
CA LYS A 158 -4.00 -20.59 -15.75
C LYS A 158 -4.44 -19.27 -15.13
N ARG A 159 -5.23 -19.30 -14.05
CA ARG A 159 -5.67 -18.09 -13.32
C ARG A 159 -4.49 -17.31 -12.77
N ARG A 160 -3.54 -17.97 -12.11
CA ARG A 160 -2.32 -17.35 -11.56
C ARG A 160 -1.42 -16.77 -12.65
N ARG A 161 -1.23 -17.49 -13.77
CA ARG A 161 -0.47 -16.97 -14.93
C ARG A 161 -1.13 -15.72 -15.53
N ASN A 162 -2.46 -15.70 -15.66
CA ASN A 162 -3.18 -14.51 -16.14
C ASN A 162 -3.00 -13.32 -15.19
N LYS A 163 -3.16 -13.53 -13.88
CA LYS A 163 -2.91 -12.49 -12.87
C LYS A 163 -1.48 -11.94 -12.96
N LEU A 164 -0.51 -12.83 -13.13
CA LEU A 164 0.89 -12.45 -13.30
C LEU A 164 1.13 -11.65 -14.60
N GLN A 165 0.45 -12.02 -15.69
CA GLN A 165 0.52 -11.27 -16.95
C GLN A 165 -0.06 -9.86 -16.80
N GLU A 166 -1.16 -9.71 -16.06
CA GLU A 166 -1.76 -8.41 -15.74
C GLU A 166 -0.84 -7.57 -14.86
N GLU A 167 -0.20 -8.16 -13.84
CA GLU A 167 0.82 -7.49 -13.01
C GLU A 167 1.98 -6.98 -13.88
N ALA A 168 2.49 -7.81 -14.80
CA ALA A 168 3.57 -7.40 -15.72
C ALA A 168 3.14 -6.23 -16.60
N SER A 169 1.93 -6.29 -17.16
CA SER A 169 1.39 -5.22 -18.00
C SER A 169 1.19 -3.93 -17.21
N PHE A 170 0.73 -4.03 -15.96
CA PHE A 170 0.55 -2.89 -15.06
C PHE A 170 1.90 -2.21 -14.77
N PHE A 171 2.89 -2.95 -14.29
CA PHE A 171 4.20 -2.38 -13.94
C PHE A 171 4.96 -1.86 -15.17
N GLY A 172 4.83 -2.52 -16.32
CA GLY A 172 5.37 -2.03 -17.59
C GLY A 172 4.72 -0.71 -18.05
N SER A 173 3.40 -0.60 -17.93
CA SER A 173 2.67 0.65 -18.25
C SER A 173 2.96 1.77 -17.25
N MET A 174 3.18 1.43 -15.97
CA MET A 174 3.53 2.38 -14.91
C MET A 174 4.88 3.07 -15.14
N ASP A 175 5.91 2.35 -15.59
CA ASP A 175 7.21 2.97 -15.91
C ASP A 175 7.06 4.03 -17.01
N GLY A 176 6.25 3.74 -18.03
CA GLY A 176 5.92 4.69 -19.09
C GLY A 176 5.13 5.90 -18.58
N ALA A 177 4.03 5.67 -17.86
CA ALA A 177 3.16 6.72 -17.37
C ALA A 177 3.86 7.66 -16.35
N SER A 178 4.72 7.11 -15.49
CA SER A 178 5.47 7.90 -14.49
C SER A 178 6.41 8.92 -15.13
N LYS A 179 6.98 8.61 -16.30
CA LYS A 179 7.82 9.54 -17.08
C LYS A 179 7.03 10.74 -17.62
N TYR A 180 5.72 10.61 -17.87
CA TYR A 180 4.87 11.74 -18.28
C TYR A 180 4.62 12.72 -17.13
N VAL A 181 4.44 12.22 -15.91
CA VAL A 181 4.19 13.04 -14.71
C VAL A 181 5.40 13.93 -14.37
N LYS A 182 6.62 13.50 -14.73
CA LYS A 182 7.85 14.29 -14.58
C LYS A 182 7.80 15.65 -15.28
N GLY A 183 7.21 15.69 -16.48
CA GLY A 183 7.16 16.89 -17.31
C GLY A 183 6.28 17.99 -16.72
N ASP A 184 5.25 17.61 -15.96
CA ASP A 184 4.25 18.52 -15.41
C ASP A 184 4.85 19.50 -14.39
N THR A 185 5.71 19.03 -13.48
CA THR A 185 6.29 19.91 -12.46
C THR A 185 7.41 20.79 -12.99
N ALA A 186 8.15 20.33 -14.01
CA ALA A 186 9.09 21.18 -14.73
C ALA A 186 8.35 22.28 -15.51
N ALA A 187 7.23 21.94 -16.15
CA ALA A 187 6.37 22.92 -16.82
C ALA A 187 5.79 23.93 -15.83
N GLY A 188 5.36 23.50 -14.63
CA GLY A 188 4.88 24.38 -13.58
C GLY A 188 5.87 25.49 -13.20
N LEU A 189 7.17 25.15 -13.04
CA LEU A 189 8.20 26.15 -12.74
C LEU A 189 8.38 27.17 -13.87
N ILE A 190 8.38 26.69 -15.12
CA ILE A 190 8.50 27.57 -16.29
C ILE A 190 7.28 28.50 -16.35
N ILE A 191 6.09 27.98 -16.10
CA ILE A 191 4.84 28.72 -16.07
C ILE A 191 4.86 29.80 -14.97
N THR A 192 5.38 29.50 -13.77
CA THR A 192 5.58 30.51 -12.72
C THR A 192 6.40 31.70 -13.22
N VAL A 193 7.52 31.43 -13.88
CA VAL A 193 8.39 32.50 -14.40
C VAL A 193 7.68 33.29 -15.50
N ILE A 194 6.98 32.61 -16.41
CA ILE A 194 6.20 33.25 -17.47
C ILE A 194 5.08 34.12 -16.89
N ASN A 195 4.38 33.65 -15.87
CA ASN A 195 3.27 34.39 -15.25
C ASN A 195 3.73 35.63 -14.50
N ILE A 196 4.86 35.55 -13.77
CA ILE A 196 5.43 36.72 -13.10
C ILE A 196 5.93 37.73 -14.14
N VAL A 197 6.78 37.31 -15.08
CA VAL A 197 7.40 38.24 -16.06
C VAL A 197 6.35 38.78 -17.03
N GLY A 198 5.54 37.91 -17.62
CA GLY A 198 4.47 38.28 -18.53
C GLY A 198 3.40 39.11 -17.83
N GLY A 199 3.04 38.76 -16.59
CA GLY A 199 2.06 39.49 -15.80
C GLY A 199 2.53 40.90 -15.45
N LEU A 200 3.81 41.09 -15.14
CA LEU A 200 4.39 42.41 -14.94
C LEU A 200 4.35 43.27 -16.19
N ILE A 201 4.74 42.71 -17.35
CA ILE A 201 4.69 43.41 -18.63
C ILE A 201 3.25 43.81 -18.95
N MET A 202 2.30 42.88 -18.85
CA MET A 202 0.88 43.13 -19.14
C MET A 202 0.25 44.11 -18.14
N GLY A 203 0.58 43.98 -16.85
CA GLY A 203 0.09 44.87 -15.80
C GLY A 203 0.53 46.32 -16.00
N ILE A 204 1.80 46.54 -16.33
CA ILE A 204 2.36 47.89 -16.51
C ILE A 204 1.96 48.47 -17.87
N VAL A 205 2.12 47.69 -18.95
CA VAL A 205 1.97 48.20 -20.32
C VAL A 205 0.52 48.20 -20.79
N ALA A 206 -0.24 47.14 -20.52
CA ALA A 206 -1.61 47.00 -21.01
C ALA A 206 -2.65 47.53 -20.01
N ALA A 207 -2.47 47.26 -18.71
CA ALA A 207 -3.42 47.66 -17.67
C ALA A 207 -3.09 48.99 -16.98
N GLY A 208 -1.93 49.60 -17.29
CA GLY A 208 -1.52 50.90 -16.73
C GLY A 208 -1.29 50.90 -15.21
N MET A 209 -1.04 49.72 -14.62
CA MET A 209 -0.81 49.57 -13.19
C MET A 209 0.58 50.07 -12.79
N SER A 210 0.74 50.50 -11.52
CA SER A 210 2.07 50.76 -10.97
C SER A 210 2.88 49.46 -10.91
N LEU A 211 4.21 49.55 -10.96
CA LEU A 211 5.09 48.39 -10.83
C LEU A 211 4.81 47.60 -9.54
N GLN A 212 4.50 48.30 -8.45
CA GLN A 212 4.22 47.68 -7.16
C GLN A 212 2.89 46.94 -7.16
N ASP A 213 1.83 47.54 -7.72
CA ASP A 213 0.52 46.91 -7.80
C ASP A 213 0.53 45.70 -8.76
N ALA A 214 1.22 45.83 -9.89
CA ALA A 214 1.40 44.73 -10.83
C ALA A 214 2.19 43.57 -10.19
N MET A 215 3.28 43.87 -9.47
CA MET A 215 4.02 42.85 -8.70
C MET A 215 3.14 42.16 -7.69
N GLN A 216 2.39 42.91 -6.89
CA GLN A 216 1.54 42.32 -5.86
C GLN A 216 0.44 41.45 -6.47
N HIS A 217 -0.27 41.96 -7.48
CA HIS A 217 -1.40 41.26 -8.10
C HIS A 217 -0.97 39.99 -8.82
N TYR A 218 -0.06 40.09 -9.79
CA TYR A 218 0.33 38.95 -10.63
C TYR A 218 1.16 37.93 -9.88
N THR A 219 1.95 38.33 -8.88
CA THR A 219 2.71 37.37 -8.07
C THR A 219 1.77 36.57 -7.16
N ILE A 220 0.76 37.19 -6.54
CA ILE A 220 -0.24 36.44 -5.74
C ILE A 220 -1.00 35.45 -6.63
N LEU A 221 -1.44 35.88 -7.81
CA LEU A 221 -2.12 34.99 -8.75
C LEU A 221 -1.21 33.85 -9.22
N THR A 222 0.07 34.12 -9.49
CA THR A 222 1.02 33.09 -9.90
C THR A 222 1.30 32.07 -8.79
N ILE A 223 1.45 32.54 -7.54
CA ILE A 223 1.58 31.64 -6.38
C ILE A 223 0.33 30.77 -6.27
N GLY A 224 -0.85 31.37 -6.37
CA GLY A 224 -2.13 30.65 -6.32
C GLY A 224 -2.23 29.58 -7.40
N ASP A 225 -1.94 29.94 -8.65
CA ASP A 225 -1.96 29.04 -9.80
C ASP A 225 -1.01 27.85 -9.60
N GLY A 226 0.22 28.14 -9.18
CA GLY A 226 1.21 27.11 -8.89
C GLY A 226 0.82 26.18 -7.74
N LEU A 227 0.15 26.69 -6.69
CA LEU A 227 -0.33 25.87 -5.57
C LEU A 227 -1.51 25.00 -5.94
N VAL A 228 -2.47 25.55 -6.69
CA VAL A 228 -3.61 24.79 -7.21
C VAL A 228 -3.13 23.67 -8.12
N GLY A 229 -2.09 23.90 -8.91
CA GLY A 229 -1.41 22.84 -9.66
C GLY A 229 -0.64 21.86 -8.78
N ALA A 230 0.05 22.31 -7.74
CA ALA A 230 0.93 21.47 -6.92
C ALA A 230 0.18 20.47 -6.02
N ILE A 231 -0.97 20.83 -5.46
CA ILE A 231 -1.72 19.95 -4.55
C ILE A 231 -2.17 18.65 -5.24
N PRO A 232 -2.84 18.69 -6.42
CA PRO A 232 -3.18 17.49 -7.16
C PRO A 232 -1.96 16.65 -7.55
N SER A 233 -0.85 17.30 -7.97
CA SER A 233 0.42 16.62 -8.27
C SER A 233 0.91 15.82 -7.06
N LEU A 234 0.89 16.42 -5.88
CA LEU A 234 1.30 15.79 -4.64
C LEU A 234 0.45 14.56 -4.33
N MET A 235 -0.87 14.69 -4.41
CA MET A 235 -1.79 13.57 -4.13
C MET A 235 -1.54 12.40 -5.10
N ILE A 236 -1.34 12.68 -6.39
CA ILE A 236 -1.05 11.66 -7.41
C ILE A 236 0.33 11.02 -7.21
N SER A 237 1.36 11.80 -6.88
CA SER A 237 2.71 11.29 -6.61
C SER A 237 2.75 10.42 -5.35
N MET A 238 1.97 10.76 -4.33
CA MET A 238 1.80 9.91 -3.14
C MET A 238 1.01 8.64 -3.48
N ALA A 239 -0.07 8.74 -4.26
CA ALA A 239 -0.85 7.58 -4.69
C ALA A 239 0.02 6.58 -5.47
N THR A 240 0.85 7.08 -6.39
CA THR A 240 1.84 6.30 -7.14
C THR A 240 2.82 5.61 -6.19
N GLY A 241 3.37 6.35 -5.22
CA GLY A 241 4.28 5.81 -4.22
C GLY A 241 3.64 4.68 -3.40
N ILE A 242 2.43 4.90 -2.88
CA ILE A 242 1.68 3.90 -2.11
C ILE A 242 1.41 2.66 -2.95
N LEU A 243 0.91 2.83 -4.17
CA LEU A 243 0.48 1.71 -5.01
C LEU A 243 1.66 0.82 -5.43
N VAL A 244 2.83 1.41 -5.66
CA VAL A 244 4.03 0.67 -6.08
C VAL A 244 4.78 0.06 -4.89
N THR A 245 4.74 0.66 -3.69
CA THR A 245 5.37 0.08 -2.49
C THR A 245 4.47 -0.89 -1.74
N LYS A 246 3.19 -0.97 -2.09
CA LYS A 246 2.26 -1.93 -1.48
C LYS A 246 2.69 -3.35 -1.82
N GLY A 247 3.08 -4.11 -0.79
CA GLY A 247 3.35 -5.55 -0.94
C GLY A 247 2.06 -6.31 -1.30
N ALA A 248 2.21 -7.51 -1.86
CA ALA A 248 1.11 -8.40 -2.25
C ALA A 248 0.42 -9.07 -1.04
N HIS A 249 0.22 -8.34 0.06
CA HIS A 249 -0.47 -8.82 1.25
C HIS A 249 -1.87 -8.22 1.31
N GLU A 250 -2.88 -9.09 1.41
CA GLU A 250 -4.31 -8.74 1.46
C GLU A 250 -4.73 -7.95 2.71
N ALA A 251 -3.80 -7.66 3.63
CA ALA A 251 -4.08 -6.97 4.89
C ALA A 251 -4.33 -5.47 4.69
N ASP A 252 -5.24 -4.91 5.50
CA ASP A 252 -5.53 -3.48 5.52
C ASP A 252 -4.25 -2.67 5.80
N PHE A 253 -3.77 -1.95 4.78
CA PHE A 253 -2.54 -1.14 4.82
C PHE A 253 -2.43 -0.27 6.08
N GLY A 254 -3.54 0.35 6.50
CA GLY A 254 -3.59 1.17 7.71
C GLY A 254 -3.39 0.38 9.00
N ARG A 255 -4.01 -0.80 9.11
CA ARG A 255 -3.88 -1.66 10.30
C ARG A 255 -2.46 -2.24 10.39
N GLU A 256 -1.90 -2.63 9.25
CA GLU A 256 -0.53 -3.16 9.17
C GLU A 256 0.50 -2.08 9.53
N LEU A 257 0.39 -0.87 8.98
CA LEU A 257 1.29 0.25 9.34
C LEU A 257 1.22 0.60 10.82
N ILE A 258 0.01 0.72 11.37
CA ILE A 258 -0.16 1.00 12.80
C ILE A 258 0.40 -0.16 13.63
N GLY A 259 0.13 -1.41 13.24
CA GLY A 259 0.66 -2.60 13.88
C GLY A 259 2.19 -2.68 13.83
N GLN A 260 2.84 -2.27 12.75
CA GLN A 260 4.30 -2.31 12.64
C GLN A 260 4.97 -1.17 13.41
N VAL A 261 4.43 0.05 13.33
CA VAL A 261 4.99 1.22 14.02
C VAL A 261 4.73 1.18 15.53
N PHE A 262 3.55 0.73 15.94
CA PHE A 262 3.10 0.72 17.34
C PHE A 262 2.98 -0.68 17.96
N GLY A 263 3.24 -1.76 17.22
CA GLY A 263 3.15 -3.13 17.76
C GLY A 263 4.32 -3.54 18.64
N VAL A 264 5.42 -2.78 18.64
CA VAL A 264 6.55 -3.04 19.53
C VAL A 264 6.39 -2.23 20.81
N THR A 265 5.72 -2.82 21.81
CA THR A 265 5.47 -2.22 23.13
C THR A 265 6.72 -1.57 23.76
N LYS A 266 7.89 -2.22 23.64
CA LYS A 266 9.17 -1.68 24.17
C LYS A 266 9.56 -0.36 23.52
N SER A 267 9.34 -0.22 22.21
CA SER A 267 9.62 1.01 21.46
C SER A 267 8.74 2.15 21.97
N MET A 268 7.46 1.88 22.20
CA MET A 268 6.51 2.89 22.67
C MET A 268 6.85 3.43 24.07
N TYR A 269 7.27 2.56 25.01
CA TYR A 269 7.75 3.01 26.32
C TYR A 269 9.00 3.89 26.20
N LEU A 270 9.93 3.54 25.31
CA LEU A 270 11.16 4.30 25.08
C LEU A 270 10.86 5.67 24.48
N VAL A 271 9.98 5.74 23.47
CA VAL A 271 9.50 7.00 22.89
C VAL A 271 8.80 7.86 23.96
N GLY A 272 7.92 7.26 24.76
CA GLY A 272 7.23 7.97 25.84
C GLY A 272 8.18 8.52 26.91
N GLY A 273 9.21 7.77 27.28
CA GLY A 273 10.26 8.21 28.19
C GLY A 273 11.12 9.34 27.62
N VAL A 274 11.53 9.24 26.35
CA VAL A 274 12.30 10.28 25.66
C VAL A 274 11.50 11.57 25.52
N LEU A 275 10.23 11.50 25.11
CA LEU A 275 9.37 12.68 24.98
C LEU A 275 9.13 13.37 26.33
N THR A 276 8.89 12.59 27.39
CA THR A 276 8.76 13.12 28.75
C THR A 276 10.06 13.76 29.24
N GLY A 277 11.19 13.10 29.02
CA GLY A 277 12.52 13.62 29.37
C GLY A 277 12.85 14.91 28.62
N LEU A 278 12.59 14.98 27.32
CA LEU A 278 12.76 16.20 26.53
C LEU A 278 11.87 17.33 27.06
N GLY A 279 10.60 17.06 27.35
CA GLY A 279 9.67 18.08 27.86
C GLY A 279 10.06 18.67 29.22
N ILE A 280 10.80 17.92 30.05
CA ILE A 280 11.26 18.35 31.39
C ILE A 280 12.65 19.02 31.32
N LEU A 281 13.56 18.48 30.50
CA LEU A 281 14.97 18.88 30.48
C LEU A 281 15.29 20.02 29.50
N THR A 282 14.38 20.33 28.57
CA THR A 282 14.60 21.34 27.53
C THR A 282 13.53 22.44 27.60
N PRO A 283 13.75 23.64 27.03
CA PRO A 283 12.75 24.73 27.01
C PRO A 283 11.61 24.48 26.01
N LEU A 284 11.25 23.21 25.76
CA LEU A 284 10.13 22.82 24.93
C LEU A 284 8.82 22.91 25.72
N PRO A 285 7.65 23.03 25.04
CA PRO A 285 6.35 23.09 25.72
C PRO A 285 6.10 21.83 26.58
N THR A 286 6.36 21.92 27.88
CA THR A 286 6.35 20.78 28.81
C THR A 286 5.03 20.04 28.80
N ILE A 287 3.90 20.75 28.80
CA ILE A 287 2.56 20.16 28.77
C ILE A 287 2.37 19.28 27.52
N THR A 288 2.80 19.76 26.35
CA THR A 288 2.65 19.03 25.08
C THR A 288 3.54 17.79 25.04
N TYR A 289 4.81 17.92 25.41
CA TYR A 289 5.78 16.81 25.33
C TYR A 289 5.57 15.76 26.41
N VAL A 290 5.31 16.17 27.65
CA VAL A 290 4.95 15.25 28.74
C VAL A 290 3.58 14.62 28.46
N GLY A 291 2.62 15.37 27.95
CA GLY A 291 1.31 14.85 27.53
C GLY A 291 1.43 13.76 26.46
N LEU A 292 2.18 14.02 25.39
CA LEU A 292 2.47 13.03 24.36
C LEU A 292 3.23 11.83 24.93
N GLY A 293 4.21 12.07 25.80
CA GLY A 293 4.96 11.00 26.48
C GLY A 293 4.07 10.05 27.27
N VAL A 294 3.12 10.60 28.04
CA VAL A 294 2.12 9.83 28.79
C VAL A 294 1.19 9.07 27.84
N VAL A 295 0.74 9.66 26.74
CA VAL A 295 -0.10 8.99 25.73
C VAL A 295 0.62 7.76 25.16
N PHE A 296 1.90 7.87 24.81
CA PHE A 296 2.69 6.73 24.30
C PHE A 296 2.88 5.63 25.35
N ILE A 297 3.07 5.98 26.63
CA ILE A 297 3.17 5.02 27.73
C ILE A 297 1.83 4.30 27.97
N ILE A 298 0.71 5.02 27.92
CA ILE A 298 -0.63 4.43 28.06
C ILE A 298 -0.92 3.51 26.88
N ALA A 299 -0.66 3.96 25.65
CA ALA A 299 -0.85 3.15 24.45
C ALA A 299 0.03 1.88 24.47
N ALA A 300 1.25 1.96 25.02
CA ALA A 300 2.10 0.79 25.25
C ALA A 300 1.46 -0.19 26.25
N ARG A 301 0.93 0.29 27.38
CA ARG A 301 0.24 -0.53 28.39
C ARG A 301 -0.97 -1.27 27.78
N VAL A 302 -1.79 -0.57 27.01
CA VAL A 302 -2.98 -1.15 26.36
C VAL A 302 -2.58 -2.19 25.31
N SER A 303 -1.57 -1.90 24.49
CA SER A 303 -1.02 -2.86 23.52
C SER A 303 -0.44 -4.10 24.19
N GLN A 304 0.24 -3.94 25.33
CA GLN A 304 0.78 -5.05 26.11
C GLN A 304 -0.33 -5.96 26.67
N GLN A 305 -1.39 -5.38 27.21
CA GLN A 305 -2.53 -6.13 27.73
C GLN A 305 -3.25 -6.91 26.63
N ALA A 306 -3.45 -6.32 25.45
CA ALA A 306 -4.08 -7.00 24.32
C ALA A 306 -3.26 -8.21 23.83
N VAL A 307 -1.92 -8.12 23.85
CA VAL A 307 -1.02 -9.24 23.48
C VAL A 307 -0.94 -10.30 24.57
N GLU A 308 -1.08 -9.91 25.83
CA GLU A 308 -1.08 -10.83 26.97
C GLU A 308 -2.42 -11.58 27.06
N GLU A 309 -3.55 -10.91 26.82
CA GLU A 309 -4.87 -11.52 26.69
C GLU A 309 -4.95 -12.49 25.50
N SER A 310 -4.41 -12.14 24.33
CA SER A 310 -4.40 -13.04 23.17
C SER A 310 -3.55 -14.30 23.41
N LYS A 311 -2.44 -14.17 24.14
CA LYS A 311 -1.61 -15.32 24.53
C LYS A 311 -2.32 -16.21 25.56
N ILE A 312 -3.05 -15.62 26.49
CA ILE A 312 -3.84 -16.38 27.46
C ILE A 312 -4.97 -17.12 26.73
N GLU A 313 -5.64 -16.51 25.76
CA GLU A 313 -6.65 -17.17 24.94
C GLU A 313 -6.07 -18.32 24.08
N GLU A 314 -4.91 -18.13 23.45
CA GLU A 314 -4.21 -19.21 22.72
C GLU A 314 -3.80 -20.35 23.65
N MET A 315 -3.27 -20.05 24.84
CA MET A 315 -2.93 -21.07 25.83
C MET A 315 -4.17 -21.84 26.32
N VAL A 316 -5.29 -21.14 26.54
CA VAL A 316 -6.57 -21.76 26.92
C VAL A 316 -7.12 -22.63 25.77
N GLN A 317 -7.00 -22.20 24.51
CA GLN A 317 -7.40 -23.03 23.36
C GLN A 317 -6.49 -24.25 23.18
N GLU A 318 -5.18 -24.12 23.34
CA GLU A 318 -4.26 -25.26 23.32
C GLU A 318 -4.58 -26.26 24.44
N ASP A 319 -4.88 -25.77 25.64
CA ASP A 319 -5.30 -26.59 26.79
C ASP A 319 -6.68 -27.25 26.55
N GLU A 320 -7.63 -26.56 25.89
CA GLU A 320 -8.94 -27.12 25.51
C GLU A 320 -8.79 -28.20 24.41
N VAL A 321 -7.94 -27.98 23.41
CA VAL A 321 -7.64 -28.96 22.36
C VAL A 321 -6.93 -30.19 22.93
N GLN A 322 -6.02 -30.01 23.88
CA GLN A 322 -5.40 -31.12 24.61
C GLN A 322 -6.41 -31.85 25.52
N ALA A 323 -7.29 -31.12 26.21
CA ALA A 323 -8.34 -31.72 27.03
C ALA A 323 -9.38 -32.49 26.21
N GLU A 324 -9.74 -32.02 25.01
CA GLU A 324 -10.58 -32.75 24.05
C GLU A 324 -9.87 -33.97 23.47
N ALA A 325 -8.56 -33.92 23.23
CA ALA A 325 -7.78 -35.07 22.78
C ALA A 325 -7.77 -36.22 23.80
N VAL A 326 -7.76 -35.90 25.10
CA VAL A 326 -7.86 -36.87 26.21
C VAL A 326 -9.29 -37.42 26.38
N ARG A 327 -10.32 -36.68 25.93
CA ARG A 327 -11.74 -37.07 26.01
C ARG A 327 -12.27 -37.83 24.79
N LYS A 328 -11.50 -37.95 23.71
CA LYS A 328 -11.86 -38.85 22.61
C LYS A 328 -11.79 -40.28 23.13
N PRO A 329 -12.87 -41.08 23.05
CA PRO A 329 -12.75 -42.51 23.35
C PRO A 329 -11.66 -43.08 22.44
N GLU A 330 -10.67 -43.76 23.02
CA GLU A 330 -9.64 -44.46 22.26
C GLU A 330 -10.30 -45.27 21.15
N ASN A 331 -9.64 -45.34 19.99
CA ASN A 331 -10.15 -45.98 18.80
C ASN A 331 -10.43 -47.46 19.08
N VAL A 332 -11.66 -47.79 19.50
CA VAL A 332 -12.10 -49.12 19.95
C VAL A 332 -11.97 -50.20 18.87
N ASN A 333 -11.67 -49.81 17.63
CA ASN A 333 -11.41 -50.72 16.52
C ASN A 333 -10.17 -51.60 16.74
N THR A 334 -9.16 -51.16 17.50
CA THR A 334 -8.03 -52.02 17.89
C THR A 334 -8.40 -53.03 18.97
N LEU A 335 -9.43 -52.73 19.79
CA LEU A 335 -10.01 -53.67 20.77
C LEU A 335 -11.03 -54.65 20.17
N LEU A 336 -11.45 -54.43 18.91
CA LEU A 336 -12.42 -55.26 18.19
C LEU A 336 -11.76 -56.31 17.27
N GLN A 337 -10.43 -56.31 17.16
CA GLN A 337 -9.69 -57.42 16.56
C GLN A 337 -9.50 -58.50 17.61
N VAL A 338 -10.36 -59.51 17.60
CA VAL A 338 -10.23 -60.67 18.48
C VAL A 338 -9.21 -61.62 17.88
N ASP A 339 -8.15 -61.92 18.62
CA ASP A 339 -7.20 -62.96 18.22
C ASP A 339 -7.94 -64.32 18.17
N PRO A 340 -7.87 -65.07 17.05
CA PRO A 340 -8.61 -66.33 16.91
C PRO A 340 -8.25 -67.38 17.96
N ILE A 341 -6.99 -67.35 18.43
CA ILE A 341 -6.45 -68.21 19.48
C ILE A 341 -5.44 -67.40 20.28
N GLU A 342 -5.71 -67.22 21.57
CA GLU A 342 -4.80 -66.59 22.53
C GLU A 342 -4.34 -67.61 23.57
N LEU A 343 -3.08 -67.51 23.98
CA LEU A 343 -2.46 -68.43 24.92
C LEU A 343 -1.74 -67.64 26.02
N GLU A 344 -2.45 -67.42 27.13
CA GLU A 344 -1.90 -66.70 28.28
C GLU A 344 -1.14 -67.65 29.21
N PHE A 345 0.00 -67.18 29.73
CA PHE A 345 0.84 -67.94 30.64
C PHE A 345 1.17 -67.16 31.90
N GLY A 346 1.25 -67.88 33.03
CA GLY A 346 1.83 -67.35 34.26
C GLY A 346 3.36 -67.26 34.18
N TYR A 347 3.95 -66.40 35.01
CA TYR A 347 5.40 -66.13 35.03
C TYR A 347 6.31 -67.38 35.10
N GLY A 348 5.84 -68.48 35.69
CA GLY A 348 6.62 -69.73 35.80
C GLY A 348 6.83 -70.49 34.50
N ILE A 349 6.09 -70.18 33.43
CA ILE A 349 6.15 -70.88 32.13
C ILE A 349 7.00 -70.09 31.11
N ILE A 350 7.39 -68.85 31.42
CA ILE A 350 8.18 -67.97 30.53
C ILE A 350 9.46 -68.65 29.99
N PRO A 351 10.25 -69.39 30.80
CA PRO A 351 11.47 -70.04 30.29
C PRO A 351 11.21 -71.09 29.21
N LEU A 352 10.00 -71.67 29.15
CA LEU A 352 9.59 -72.63 28.13
C LEU A 352 9.12 -71.95 26.84
N ALA A 353 8.68 -70.69 26.92
CA ALA A 353 8.25 -69.88 25.78
C ALA A 353 9.36 -69.04 25.15
N ASP A 354 10.40 -68.68 25.92
CA ASP A 354 11.52 -67.88 25.43
C ASP A 354 12.60 -68.74 24.75
N VAL A 355 12.74 -68.56 23.44
CA VAL A 355 13.72 -69.25 22.58
C VAL A 355 15.16 -68.98 23.04
N ASN A 356 15.43 -67.81 23.65
CA ASN A 356 16.76 -67.46 24.13
C ASN A 356 17.14 -68.19 25.43
N GLN A 357 16.16 -68.75 26.15
CA GLN A 357 16.34 -69.55 27.36
C GLN A 357 16.27 -71.06 27.09
N GLY A 358 16.21 -71.46 25.81
CA GLY A 358 16.09 -72.87 25.41
C GLY A 358 14.67 -73.41 25.42
N GLY A 359 13.65 -72.54 25.45
CA GLY A 359 12.25 -72.91 25.33
C GLY A 359 11.87 -73.39 23.92
N ASP A 360 11.02 -74.42 23.84
CA ASP A 360 10.60 -75.08 22.59
C ASP A 360 9.11 -74.87 22.26
N LEU A 361 8.41 -74.01 23.01
CA LEU A 361 6.95 -73.89 22.93
C LEU A 361 6.46 -73.35 21.58
N LEU A 362 7.16 -72.37 21.00
CA LEU A 362 6.83 -71.84 19.66
C LEU A 362 7.00 -72.91 18.57
N ASP A 363 8.05 -73.72 18.65
CA ASP A 363 8.29 -74.81 17.70
C ASP A 363 7.21 -75.90 17.80
N ARG A 364 6.75 -76.19 19.02
CA ARG A 364 5.64 -77.14 19.26
C ARG A 364 4.32 -76.64 18.68
N VAL A 365 4.01 -75.34 18.78
CA VAL A 365 2.79 -74.77 18.18
C VAL A 365 2.81 -74.93 16.65
N VAL A 366 3.97 -74.74 16.02
CA VAL A 366 4.13 -74.97 14.56
C VAL A 366 3.88 -76.44 14.21
N MET A 367 4.36 -77.37 15.03
CA MET A 367 4.13 -78.81 14.84
C MET A 367 2.66 -79.19 15.02
N ILE A 368 1.97 -78.65 16.03
CA ILE A 368 0.54 -78.86 16.25
C ILE A 368 -0.27 -78.33 15.08
N ARG A 369 0.04 -77.12 14.58
CA ARG A 369 -0.65 -76.57 13.41
C ARG A 369 -0.47 -77.46 12.17
N ARG A 370 0.73 -77.99 11.93
CA ARG A 370 0.98 -78.94 10.85
C ARG A 370 0.20 -80.24 11.02
N GLN A 371 0.12 -80.75 12.25
CA GLN A 371 -0.63 -81.97 12.53
C GLN A 371 -2.14 -81.78 12.33
N ILE A 372 -2.70 -80.67 12.83
CA ILE A 372 -4.11 -80.30 12.62
C ILE A 372 -4.41 -80.14 11.12
N ALA A 373 -3.52 -79.51 10.37
CA ALA A 373 -3.68 -79.36 8.93
C ALA A 373 -3.71 -80.71 8.18
N LEU A 374 -2.91 -81.69 8.63
CA LEU A 374 -2.85 -83.02 8.01
C LEU A 374 -4.00 -83.93 8.44
N GLU A 375 -4.44 -83.87 9.69
CA GLU A 375 -5.49 -84.74 10.23
C GLU A 375 -6.91 -84.22 9.95
N LEU A 376 -7.12 -82.90 10.03
CA LEU A 376 -8.43 -82.26 9.95
C LEU A 376 -8.64 -81.44 8.66
N GLY A 377 -7.58 -81.19 7.89
CA GLY A 377 -7.65 -80.43 6.63
C GLY A 377 -7.84 -78.92 6.78
N THR A 378 -7.62 -78.39 7.99
CA THR A 378 -7.80 -76.98 8.34
C THR A 378 -6.49 -76.39 8.88
N VAL A 379 -6.15 -75.15 8.50
CA VAL A 379 -4.92 -74.45 8.93
C VAL A 379 -5.23 -73.34 9.92
#